data_AF-A0A1H6VDE8-F1
#
_entry.id   AF-A0A1H6VDE8-F1
#
_cell.length_a   1.000
_cell.length_b   1.000
_cell.length_c   1.000
_cell.angle_alpha   90.00
_cell.angle_beta   90.00
_cell.angle_gamma   90.00
#
_symmetry.space_group_name_H-M   'P 1'
#
loop_
_entity.id
_entity.type
_entity.pdbx_description
1 polymer ?
#
loop_
_entity_poly.entity_id
_entity_poly.type
_entity_poly.pdbx_seq_one_letter_code
_entity_poly.pdbx_strand_id
1 'polypeptide(L)'
;MATAPASSAAETATNAIPGVDEIVSSANLQQIANIPKFGGFASESAYNSDLAFQGDYVFAGNYNGFNVFDISDPAAPQVVSQVVCPGAQGDPSVFGDLLFLAVDSARSDDSCSSGSGSAAQESSWEGVRIFDISDKANPQYIKSVRTDCGSHTLTLVPSKDDQSVYVYVQSYSPSNNAFYCKPPHDKISIIEVPLANPTSASVVATPVLFPGTAGNTSTSGCHDITTYPELDLAAGACMGDGVLMDISDRENPVVLSQVRDTNFAFWHSATFNNAGTKVIFTDELGGGSGAICTSSYRTNQGANGIYDIVGSGTDRELVFKSYFKIPRENTSLENCVAHNGSLIPAMGRDIMVQAWYQGGVSVIDFTDSANPVEIAFWERGPLSETRRILGGAWSTYYHNGYIYSNDIQKGFDVLKLDDPLTNNARAVAFAELNVQTQPSYPACTTVLRGRHNGSMTIKTGITCMDGVTQNGAIKVNPGAGLIVFNSSLNGSIHAVNASVVSIVESKVNGSVDAIGATIRDSKINGSVRTN
;
A
#
# COMPACT_ATOMS: atom_id res chain seq x y z
N MET A 1 37.57 15.39 12.31
CA MET A 1 37.22 13.96 12.22
C MET A 1 36.59 13.57 13.54
N ALA A 2 35.27 13.62 13.63
CA ALA A 2 34.51 13.19 14.79
C ALA A 2 33.77 11.92 14.40
N THR A 3 34.01 10.87 15.17
CA THR A 3 33.50 9.51 15.02
C THR A 3 31.97 9.48 15.10
N ALA A 4 31.34 8.92 14.07
CA ALA A 4 29.92 8.59 14.06
C ALA A 4 29.61 7.56 15.15
N PRO A 5 28.43 7.62 15.81
CA PRO A 5 28.03 6.57 16.72
C PRO A 5 27.72 5.30 15.91
N ALA A 6 28.22 4.17 16.40
CA ALA A 6 27.96 2.86 15.85
C ALA A 6 26.44 2.58 15.86
N SER A 7 25.91 2.25 14.68
CA SER A 7 24.62 1.60 14.54
C SER A 7 24.62 0.34 15.39
N SER A 8 23.66 0.21 16.32
CA SER A 8 23.40 -1.07 16.98
C SER A 8 22.92 -2.03 15.89
N ALA A 9 23.80 -2.96 15.52
CA ALA A 9 23.46 -4.08 14.68
C ALA A 9 22.17 -4.70 15.20
N ALA A 10 21.20 -4.90 14.31
CA ALA A 10 20.08 -5.80 14.56
C ALA A 10 20.67 -7.09 15.14
N GLU A 11 20.18 -7.50 16.30
CA GLU A 11 20.45 -8.83 16.84
C GLU A 11 20.25 -9.81 15.69
N THR A 12 21.31 -10.55 15.33
CA THR A 12 21.22 -11.67 14.41
C THR A 12 20.22 -12.64 15.03
N ALA A 13 18.95 -12.52 14.65
CA ALA A 13 17.96 -13.55 14.84
C ALA A 13 18.61 -14.81 14.28
N THR A 14 18.80 -15.80 15.14
CA THR A 14 19.25 -17.11 14.70
C THR A 14 18.34 -17.54 13.55
N ASN A 15 18.89 -17.95 12.41
CA ASN A 15 18.16 -18.54 11.25
C ASN A 15 17.45 -19.86 11.62
N ALA A 16 16.95 -19.99 12.84
CA ALA A 16 16.12 -21.08 13.29
C ALA A 16 14.72 -20.81 12.76
N ILE A 17 14.26 -21.68 11.87
CA ILE A 17 12.89 -21.66 11.39
C ILE A 17 11.96 -21.87 12.60
N PRO A 18 10.97 -21.00 12.85
CA PRO A 18 10.05 -21.15 13.97
C PRO A 18 9.25 -22.46 13.89
N GLY A 19 8.77 -22.95 15.04
CA GLY A 19 7.82 -24.07 15.08
C GLY A 19 6.48 -23.73 14.43
N VAL A 20 5.62 -24.75 14.25
CA VAL A 20 4.27 -24.54 13.67
C VAL A 20 3.51 -23.48 14.45
N ASP A 21 3.02 -22.48 13.73
CA ASP A 21 2.31 -21.31 14.26
C ASP A 21 3.08 -20.45 15.29
N GLU A 22 4.35 -20.75 15.57
CA GLU A 22 5.18 -19.98 16.49
C GLU A 22 5.43 -18.58 15.90
N ILE A 23 5.13 -17.55 16.69
CA ILE A 23 5.38 -16.16 16.30
C ILE A 23 6.79 -15.78 16.75
N VAL A 24 7.58 -15.25 15.83
CA VAL A 24 8.89 -14.64 16.09
C VAL A 24 8.90 -13.24 15.50
N SER A 25 9.46 -12.28 16.24
CA SER A 25 9.54 -10.90 15.77
C SER A 25 10.74 -10.17 16.34
N SER A 26 11.11 -9.05 15.73
CA SER A 26 12.04 -8.10 16.33
C SER A 26 11.42 -7.42 17.54
N ALA A 27 12.25 -6.98 18.49
CA ALA A 27 11.78 -6.40 19.76
C ALA A 27 10.88 -5.16 19.61
N ASN A 28 10.97 -4.47 18.48
CA ASN A 28 10.22 -3.25 18.14
C ASN A 28 8.92 -3.51 17.36
N LEU A 29 8.61 -4.75 16.94
CA LEU A 29 7.37 -5.07 16.21
C LEU A 29 6.58 -6.16 16.92
N GLN A 30 5.35 -5.80 17.34
CA GLN A 30 4.50 -6.67 18.15
C GLN A 30 3.12 -6.84 17.51
N GLN A 31 2.61 -8.08 17.43
CA GLN A 31 1.20 -8.32 17.17
C GLN A 31 0.36 -7.98 18.41
N ILE A 32 -0.60 -7.07 18.25
CA ILE A 32 -1.46 -6.59 19.34
C ILE A 32 -2.90 -7.09 19.23
N ALA A 33 -3.35 -7.47 18.03
CA ALA A 33 -4.63 -8.10 17.80
C ALA A 33 -4.56 -9.06 16.60
N ASN A 34 -5.40 -10.09 16.63
CA ASN A 34 -5.68 -10.99 15.52
C ASN A 34 -7.18 -11.33 15.54
N ILE A 35 -7.84 -11.23 14.38
CA ILE A 35 -9.20 -11.72 14.17
C ILE A 35 -9.14 -12.87 13.18
N PRO A 36 -9.31 -14.13 13.61
CA PRO A 36 -9.34 -15.29 12.73
C PRO A 36 -10.44 -15.18 11.68
N LYS A 37 -10.27 -15.84 10.53
CA LYS A 37 -11.36 -15.96 9.54
C LYS A 37 -12.62 -16.55 10.17
N PHE A 38 -13.77 -16.00 9.81
CA PHE A 38 -15.07 -16.36 10.38
C PHE A 38 -16.17 -16.32 9.31
N GLY A 39 -17.35 -16.85 9.65
CA GLY A 39 -18.53 -16.78 8.80
C GLY A 39 -18.31 -17.42 7.42
N GLY A 40 -18.75 -16.73 6.37
CA GLY A 40 -18.63 -17.16 4.97
C GLY A 40 -17.19 -17.28 4.46
N PHE A 41 -16.20 -16.80 5.23
CA PHE A 41 -14.77 -16.83 4.87
C PHE A 41 -13.97 -17.83 5.70
N ALA A 42 -14.61 -18.64 6.55
CA ALA A 42 -13.93 -19.56 7.45
C ALA A 42 -13.22 -20.74 6.73
N SER A 43 -13.58 -21.05 5.48
CA SER A 43 -12.98 -22.17 4.75
C SER A 43 -11.53 -21.88 4.33
N GLU A 44 -10.69 -22.92 4.28
CA GLU A 44 -9.29 -22.80 3.82
C GLU A 44 -9.18 -22.19 2.41
N SER A 45 -10.13 -22.50 1.51
CA SER A 45 -10.19 -21.98 0.14
C SER A 45 -10.71 -20.54 0.00
N ALA A 46 -11.18 -19.93 1.09
CA ALA A 46 -11.60 -18.53 1.11
C ALA A 46 -10.39 -17.68 1.51
N TYR A 47 -9.48 -17.48 0.56
CA TYR A 47 -8.26 -16.73 0.78
C TYR A 47 -8.56 -15.26 1.02
N ASN A 48 -8.01 -14.70 2.09
CA ASN A 48 -7.97 -13.26 2.27
C ASN A 48 -7.05 -12.62 1.24
N SER A 49 -7.35 -11.38 0.88
CA SER A 49 -6.68 -10.64 -0.18
C SER A 49 -6.43 -9.19 0.24
N ASP A 50 -6.43 -8.21 -0.67
CA ASP A 50 -5.93 -6.88 -0.34
C ASP A 50 -6.78 -6.06 0.66
N LEU A 51 -6.27 -4.91 1.11
CA LEU A 51 -6.86 -4.02 2.09
C LEU A 51 -7.03 -2.60 1.54
N ALA A 52 -8.12 -1.94 1.92
CA ALA A 52 -8.33 -0.51 1.74
C ALA A 52 -8.78 0.15 3.05
N PHE A 53 -8.54 1.45 3.22
CA PHE A 53 -8.82 2.16 4.48
C PHE A 53 -9.65 3.42 4.27
N GLN A 54 -10.54 3.70 5.23
CA GLN A 54 -11.23 4.97 5.34
C GLN A 54 -11.41 5.35 6.81
N GLY A 55 -10.66 6.34 7.27
CA GLY A 55 -10.65 6.80 8.66
C GLY A 55 -10.29 5.65 9.59
N ASP A 56 -11.23 5.30 10.46
CA ASP A 56 -11.10 4.20 11.42
C ASP A 56 -11.69 2.88 10.89
N TYR A 57 -11.83 2.72 9.57
CA TYR A 57 -12.34 1.49 8.97
C TYR A 57 -11.34 0.86 8.02
N VAL A 58 -11.31 -0.48 8.04
CA VAL A 58 -10.56 -1.31 7.09
C VAL A 58 -11.54 -2.18 6.31
N PHE A 59 -11.39 -2.16 4.98
CA PHE A 59 -12.09 -3.04 4.05
C PHE A 59 -11.11 -4.14 3.68
N ALA A 60 -11.37 -5.36 4.17
CA ALA A 60 -10.48 -6.49 4.00
C ALA A 60 -11.04 -7.47 2.98
N GLY A 61 -10.35 -7.59 1.86
CA GLY A 61 -10.72 -8.47 0.75
C GLY A 61 -10.64 -9.94 1.10
N ASN A 62 -11.44 -10.72 0.40
CA ASN A 62 -11.43 -12.18 0.41
C ASN A 62 -11.94 -12.68 -0.94
N TYR A 63 -11.51 -13.87 -1.36
CA TYR A 63 -11.97 -14.50 -2.60
C TYR A 63 -13.51 -14.69 -2.65
N ASN A 64 -14.15 -14.71 -1.47
CA ASN A 64 -15.60 -14.82 -1.31
C ASN A 64 -16.30 -13.48 -1.05
N GLY A 65 -15.62 -12.33 -1.03
CA GLY A 65 -16.22 -11.01 -0.78
C GLY A 65 -15.29 -10.08 0.02
N PHE A 66 -15.82 -9.38 1.03
CA PHE A 66 -14.99 -8.56 1.94
C PHE A 66 -15.60 -8.43 3.33
N ASN A 67 -14.75 -8.15 4.32
CA ASN A 67 -15.16 -7.73 5.67
C ASN A 67 -14.95 -6.21 5.81
N VAL A 68 -15.77 -5.59 6.65
CA VAL A 68 -15.51 -4.23 7.16
C VAL A 68 -15.19 -4.33 8.65
N PHE A 69 -14.04 -3.81 9.04
CA PHE A 69 -13.61 -3.72 10.43
C PHE A 69 -13.56 -2.27 10.90
N ASP A 70 -13.98 -2.02 12.13
CA ASP A 70 -13.70 -0.78 12.87
C ASP A 70 -12.41 -0.96 13.66
N ILE A 71 -11.45 -0.08 13.42
CA ILE A 71 -10.11 -0.02 14.02
C ILE A 71 -9.90 1.24 14.86
N SER A 72 -10.97 1.89 15.33
CA SER A 72 -10.90 3.02 16.26
C SER A 72 -10.18 2.67 17.57
N ASP A 73 -10.27 1.40 18.00
CA ASP A 73 -9.36 0.77 18.96
C ASP A 73 -8.55 -0.34 18.28
N PRO A 74 -7.30 -0.06 17.84
CA PRO A 74 -6.46 -1.04 17.15
C PRO A 74 -6.09 -2.27 18.00
N ALA A 75 -6.21 -2.19 19.33
CA ALA A 75 -5.98 -3.32 20.22
C ALA A 75 -7.22 -4.24 20.33
N ALA A 76 -8.39 -3.78 19.91
CA ALA A 76 -9.63 -4.54 19.90
C ALA A 76 -10.51 -4.22 18.67
N PRO A 77 -10.04 -4.50 17.43
CA PRO A 77 -10.84 -4.20 16.25
C PRO A 77 -12.18 -4.94 16.27
N GLN A 78 -13.22 -4.31 15.73
CA GLN A 78 -14.58 -4.86 15.73
C GLN A 78 -15.04 -5.19 14.32
N VAL A 79 -15.71 -6.32 14.15
CA VAL A 79 -16.38 -6.65 12.89
C VAL A 79 -17.63 -5.78 12.75
N VAL A 80 -17.70 -5.00 11.67
CA VAL A 80 -18.86 -4.16 11.36
C VAL A 80 -19.83 -4.92 10.45
N SER A 81 -19.32 -5.50 9.37
CA SER A 81 -20.10 -6.29 8.43
C SER A 81 -19.23 -7.32 7.70
N GLN A 82 -19.89 -8.35 7.15
CA GLN A 82 -19.28 -9.31 6.24
C GLN A 82 -20.18 -9.42 4.99
N VAL A 83 -19.62 -9.06 3.84
CA VAL A 83 -20.33 -9.11 2.55
C VAL A 83 -19.86 -10.31 1.77
N VAL A 84 -20.70 -11.34 1.65
CA VAL A 84 -20.41 -12.54 0.85
C VAL A 84 -20.80 -12.26 -0.60
N CYS A 85 -19.81 -12.09 -1.46
CA CYS A 85 -19.97 -11.83 -2.88
C CYS A 85 -18.83 -12.50 -3.68
N PRO A 86 -18.92 -13.82 -3.95
CA PRO A 86 -17.80 -14.58 -4.50
C PRO A 86 -17.37 -14.11 -5.88
N GLY A 87 -16.05 -14.07 -6.08
CA GLY A 87 -15.44 -13.57 -7.30
C GLY A 87 -14.00 -14.04 -7.54
N ALA A 88 -13.34 -14.63 -6.53
CA ALA A 88 -11.89 -14.82 -6.45
C ALA A 88 -11.13 -13.48 -6.52
N GLN A 89 -9.87 -13.49 -6.08
CA GLN A 89 -9.04 -12.31 -5.88
C GLN A 89 -9.65 -11.33 -4.87
N GLY A 90 -10.68 -10.57 -5.23
CA GLY A 90 -11.50 -9.84 -4.26
C GLY A 90 -10.79 -8.66 -3.62
N ASP A 91 -9.83 -8.08 -4.34
CA ASP A 91 -9.09 -6.90 -3.87
C ASP A 91 -10.02 -5.68 -3.84
N PRO A 92 -10.14 -4.99 -2.70
CA PRO A 92 -10.96 -3.80 -2.57
C PRO A 92 -10.17 -2.52 -2.85
N SER A 93 -10.86 -1.50 -3.36
CA SER A 93 -10.45 -0.10 -3.22
C SER A 93 -11.66 0.75 -2.83
N VAL A 94 -11.43 1.87 -2.15
CA VAL A 94 -12.50 2.78 -1.70
C VAL A 94 -12.27 4.21 -2.16
N PHE A 95 -13.36 4.92 -2.46
CA PHE A 95 -13.31 6.35 -2.77
C PHE A 95 -14.61 7.03 -2.32
N GLY A 96 -14.53 7.79 -1.23
CA GLY A 96 -15.72 8.35 -0.57
C GLY A 96 -16.69 7.22 -0.17
N ASP A 97 -17.94 7.32 -0.57
CA ASP A 97 -18.96 6.32 -0.22
C ASP A 97 -18.97 5.11 -1.18
N LEU A 98 -17.94 4.90 -2.00
CA LEU A 98 -17.86 3.79 -2.96
C LEU A 98 -16.77 2.79 -2.59
N LEU A 99 -17.08 1.51 -2.77
CA LEU A 99 -16.10 0.42 -2.77
C LEU A 99 -16.13 -0.31 -4.11
N PHE A 100 -14.95 -0.57 -4.65
CA PHE A 100 -14.71 -1.32 -5.87
C PHE A 100 -14.10 -2.67 -5.49
N LEU A 101 -14.66 -3.77 -6.00
CA LEU A 101 -14.21 -5.12 -5.71
C LEU A 101 -13.84 -5.84 -7.00
N ALA A 102 -12.61 -6.33 -7.07
CA ALA A 102 -12.11 -7.10 -8.19
C ALA A 102 -12.77 -8.49 -8.26
N VAL A 103 -13.06 -8.96 -9.48
CA VAL A 103 -13.57 -10.30 -9.77
C VAL A 103 -12.71 -10.94 -10.85
N ASP A 104 -11.85 -11.87 -10.44
CA ASP A 104 -10.89 -12.56 -11.29
C ASP A 104 -11.28 -14.02 -11.55
N SER A 105 -12.58 -14.29 -11.57
CA SER A 105 -13.08 -15.59 -12.01
C SER A 105 -14.44 -15.45 -12.67
N ALA A 106 -14.57 -16.10 -13.83
CA ALA A 106 -15.84 -16.19 -14.53
C ALA A 106 -16.95 -16.73 -13.60
N ARG A 107 -18.01 -15.94 -13.47
CA ARG A 107 -19.22 -16.21 -12.70
C ARG A 107 -20.38 -16.53 -13.64
N SER A 108 -21.40 -17.22 -13.15
CA SER A 108 -22.61 -17.51 -13.94
C SER A 108 -23.46 -16.28 -14.28
N ASP A 109 -23.40 -15.25 -13.44
CA ASP A 109 -24.00 -13.92 -13.63
C ASP A 109 -23.23 -12.89 -12.77
N ASP A 110 -23.67 -11.64 -12.79
CA ASP A 110 -23.00 -10.54 -12.07
C ASP A 110 -23.43 -10.39 -10.60
N SER A 111 -24.37 -11.22 -10.11
CA SER A 111 -24.88 -11.16 -8.74
C SER A 111 -23.90 -11.73 -7.72
N CYS A 112 -24.04 -11.32 -6.45
CA CYS A 112 -23.34 -11.94 -5.33
C CYS A 112 -23.81 -13.37 -5.01
N SER A 113 -24.96 -13.80 -5.57
CA SER A 113 -25.44 -15.18 -5.50
C SER A 113 -24.96 -16.07 -6.64
N SER A 114 -24.13 -15.53 -7.55
CA SER A 114 -23.62 -16.26 -8.71
C SER A 114 -22.91 -17.54 -8.30
N GLY A 115 -23.13 -18.62 -9.05
CA GLY A 115 -22.26 -19.80 -9.04
C GLY A 115 -21.03 -19.62 -9.94
N SER A 116 -20.11 -20.59 -9.91
CA SER A 116 -18.96 -20.64 -10.82
C SER A 116 -19.41 -20.69 -12.28
N GLY A 117 -18.76 -19.88 -13.13
CA GLY A 117 -18.96 -19.85 -14.57
C GLY A 117 -17.76 -20.43 -15.32
N SER A 118 -17.65 -20.07 -16.61
CA SER A 118 -16.53 -20.45 -17.47
C SER A 118 -16.20 -19.31 -18.43
N ALA A 119 -14.93 -18.92 -18.49
CA ALA A 119 -14.47 -17.89 -19.43
C ALA A 119 -14.74 -18.25 -20.90
N ALA A 120 -14.99 -19.52 -21.24
CA ALA A 120 -15.36 -19.97 -22.58
C ALA A 120 -16.83 -19.70 -22.95
N GLN A 121 -17.67 -19.30 -21.99
CA GLN A 121 -19.10 -19.06 -22.19
C GLN A 121 -19.41 -17.57 -22.23
N GLU A 122 -20.11 -17.12 -23.28
CA GLU A 122 -20.59 -15.75 -23.44
C GLU A 122 -21.43 -15.26 -22.25
N SER A 123 -22.24 -16.14 -21.67
CA SER A 123 -23.11 -15.80 -20.56
C SER A 123 -22.37 -15.56 -19.24
N SER A 124 -21.14 -16.04 -19.09
CA SER A 124 -20.39 -15.86 -17.84
C SER A 124 -19.99 -14.41 -17.63
N TRP A 125 -19.86 -13.95 -16.39
CA TRP A 125 -19.53 -12.58 -16.01
C TRP A 125 -18.27 -12.49 -15.14
N GLU A 126 -17.43 -11.51 -15.41
CA GLU A 126 -16.28 -11.11 -14.59
C GLU A 126 -15.97 -9.62 -14.86
N GLY A 127 -15.27 -8.97 -13.92
CA GLY A 127 -14.97 -7.53 -14.00
C GLY A 127 -14.89 -6.89 -12.62
N VAL A 128 -15.53 -5.73 -12.47
CA VAL A 128 -15.53 -4.96 -11.21
C VAL A 128 -16.95 -4.86 -10.66
N ARG A 129 -17.12 -5.11 -9.36
CA ARG A 129 -18.37 -4.80 -8.62
C ARG A 129 -18.19 -3.51 -7.83
N ILE A 130 -19.23 -2.69 -7.80
CA ILE A 130 -19.26 -1.40 -7.11
C ILE A 130 -20.34 -1.45 -6.04
N PHE A 131 -19.97 -1.07 -4.82
CA PHE A 131 -20.83 -1.00 -3.66
C PHE A 131 -20.92 0.44 -3.16
N ASP A 132 -22.09 0.83 -2.68
CA ASP A 132 -22.28 1.98 -1.79
C ASP A 132 -21.96 1.54 -0.35
N ILE A 133 -21.03 2.23 0.29
CA ILE A 133 -20.53 1.99 1.65
C ILE A 133 -20.77 3.19 2.59
N SER A 134 -21.71 4.07 2.24
CA SER A 134 -22.15 5.17 3.12
C SER A 134 -22.64 4.64 4.48
N ASP A 135 -23.35 3.51 4.48
CA ASP A 135 -23.60 2.68 5.66
C ASP A 135 -22.68 1.44 5.65
N LYS A 136 -21.60 1.52 6.43
CA LYS A 136 -20.59 0.46 6.57
C LYS A 136 -21.11 -0.83 7.21
N ALA A 137 -22.22 -0.75 7.95
CA ALA A 137 -22.89 -1.93 8.50
C ALA A 137 -23.75 -2.65 7.45
N ASN A 138 -24.18 -1.94 6.40
CA ASN A 138 -25.01 -2.49 5.34
C ASN A 138 -24.53 -2.05 3.93
N PRO A 139 -23.33 -2.46 3.47
CA PRO A 139 -22.89 -2.14 2.11
C PRO A 139 -23.89 -2.61 1.06
N GLN A 140 -24.22 -1.76 0.09
CA GLN A 140 -25.21 -2.04 -0.95
C GLN A 140 -24.53 -2.27 -2.30
N TYR A 141 -24.83 -3.39 -2.95
CA TYR A 141 -24.35 -3.64 -4.31
C TYR A 141 -25.16 -2.81 -5.32
N ILE A 142 -24.50 -1.88 -6.01
CA ILE A 142 -25.19 -0.89 -6.87
C ILE A 142 -24.90 -1.05 -8.36
N LYS A 143 -23.76 -1.64 -8.74
CA LYS A 143 -23.33 -1.72 -10.15
C LYS A 143 -22.25 -2.77 -10.37
N SER A 144 -22.34 -3.50 -11.48
CA SER A 144 -21.25 -4.25 -12.09
C SER A 144 -20.74 -3.54 -13.35
N VAL A 145 -19.45 -3.68 -13.63
CA VAL A 145 -18.87 -3.35 -14.93
C VAL A 145 -18.10 -4.56 -15.41
N ARG A 146 -18.55 -5.15 -16.52
CA ARG A 146 -17.85 -6.24 -17.19
C ARG A 146 -16.60 -5.72 -17.88
N THR A 147 -15.52 -6.46 -17.77
CA THR A 147 -14.32 -6.33 -18.61
C THR A 147 -14.12 -7.61 -19.42
N ASP A 148 -13.19 -7.60 -20.36
CA ASP A 148 -12.93 -8.75 -21.22
C ASP A 148 -12.18 -9.89 -20.53
N CYS A 149 -11.29 -9.55 -19.59
CA CYS A 149 -10.43 -10.47 -18.82
C CYS A 149 -10.65 -10.40 -17.30
N GLY A 150 -11.85 -10.03 -16.86
CA GLY A 150 -12.11 -9.84 -15.43
C GLY A 150 -11.28 -8.69 -14.83
N SER A 151 -11.13 -8.71 -13.51
CA SER A 151 -10.27 -7.81 -12.76
C SER A 151 -9.48 -8.67 -11.80
N HIS A 152 -8.18 -8.80 -12.02
CA HIS A 152 -7.27 -9.39 -11.06
C HIS A 152 -7.10 -8.39 -9.91
N THR A 153 -6.40 -7.29 -10.15
CA THR A 153 -6.42 -6.14 -9.25
C THR A 153 -7.09 -4.95 -9.92
N LEU A 154 -7.29 -3.89 -9.14
CA LEU A 154 -7.80 -2.62 -9.64
C LEU A 154 -7.14 -1.48 -8.86
N THR A 155 -6.93 -0.36 -9.55
CA THR A 155 -6.34 0.84 -8.95
C THR A 155 -7.15 2.05 -9.34
N LEU A 156 -7.42 2.92 -8.37
CA LEU A 156 -8.19 4.13 -8.60
C LEU A 156 -7.29 5.27 -9.09
N VAL A 157 -7.83 6.10 -9.97
CA VAL A 157 -7.20 7.31 -10.47
C VAL A 157 -8.24 8.43 -10.44
N PRO A 158 -8.21 9.31 -9.43
CA PRO A 158 -9.13 10.44 -9.38
C PRO A 158 -9.01 11.34 -10.63
N SER A 159 -10.15 11.83 -11.10
CA SER A 159 -10.22 12.87 -12.14
C SER A 159 -9.61 14.17 -11.63
N LYS A 160 -9.19 15.06 -12.55
CA LYS A 160 -8.61 16.36 -12.17
C LYS A 160 -9.65 17.41 -11.78
N ASP A 161 -10.93 17.17 -12.05
CA ASP A 161 -12.05 18.05 -11.74
C ASP A 161 -12.94 17.51 -10.59
N ASP A 162 -12.49 16.42 -9.94
CA ASP A 162 -13.16 15.75 -8.84
C ASP A 162 -14.61 15.33 -9.16
N GLN A 163 -14.98 15.16 -10.44
CA GLN A 163 -16.35 14.73 -10.84
C GLN A 163 -16.47 13.21 -10.99
N SER A 164 -15.37 12.55 -11.33
CA SER A 164 -15.30 11.11 -11.56
C SER A 164 -14.09 10.50 -10.86
N VAL A 165 -14.12 9.19 -10.65
CA VAL A 165 -12.93 8.39 -10.38
C VAL A 165 -12.78 7.36 -11.49
N TYR A 166 -11.57 7.21 -12.02
CA TYR A 166 -11.25 6.17 -12.98
C TYR A 166 -10.77 4.92 -12.24
N VAL A 167 -11.12 3.75 -12.74
CA VAL A 167 -10.60 2.45 -12.28
C VAL A 167 -9.74 1.87 -13.39
N TYR A 168 -8.44 1.80 -13.14
CA TYR A 168 -7.53 1.06 -14.01
C TYR A 168 -7.64 -0.41 -13.60
N VAL A 169 -8.11 -1.25 -14.52
CA VAL A 169 -8.31 -2.68 -14.29
C VAL A 169 -7.07 -3.44 -14.75
N GLN A 170 -6.41 -4.10 -13.81
CA GLN A 170 -5.31 -5.01 -14.08
C GLN A 170 -5.85 -6.42 -14.24
N SER A 171 -5.48 -7.08 -15.32
CA SER A 171 -5.94 -8.42 -15.66
C SER A 171 -4.93 -9.09 -16.57
N TYR A 172 -4.87 -10.41 -16.53
CA TYR A 172 -3.94 -11.20 -17.31
C TYR A 172 -4.49 -12.62 -17.58
N SER A 173 -3.64 -13.52 -18.09
CA SER A 173 -4.00 -14.90 -18.45
C SER A 173 -5.01 -15.03 -19.61
N PRO A 174 -4.81 -14.37 -20.76
CA PRO A 174 -5.68 -14.56 -21.91
C PRO A 174 -5.63 -15.98 -22.45
N SER A 175 -6.73 -16.44 -23.03
CA SER A 175 -6.88 -17.79 -23.57
C SER A 175 -7.60 -17.80 -24.92
N ASN A 176 -7.08 -18.57 -25.88
CA ASN A 176 -7.75 -18.77 -27.17
C ASN A 176 -9.14 -19.41 -27.04
N ASN A 177 -9.39 -20.12 -25.93
CA ASN A 177 -10.66 -20.77 -25.63
C ASN A 177 -11.63 -19.86 -24.87
N ALA A 178 -11.17 -18.71 -24.35
CA ALA A 178 -12.06 -17.75 -23.70
C ALA A 178 -12.94 -17.07 -24.77
N PHE A 179 -14.16 -16.69 -24.37
CA PHE A 179 -15.09 -15.99 -25.25
C PHE A 179 -14.64 -14.54 -25.44
N TYR A 180 -14.35 -13.83 -24.34
CA TYR A 180 -13.92 -12.43 -24.33
C TYR A 180 -12.38 -12.29 -24.24
N CYS A 181 -11.74 -12.84 -23.20
CA CYS A 181 -10.31 -12.67 -22.89
C CYS A 181 -9.37 -13.43 -23.85
N LYS A 182 -9.23 -12.97 -25.10
CA LYS A 182 -8.39 -13.63 -26.10
C LYS A 182 -7.04 -12.93 -26.27
N PRO A 183 -5.96 -13.66 -26.59
CA PRO A 183 -4.70 -13.05 -26.97
C PRO A 183 -4.80 -12.21 -28.27
N PRO A 184 -4.01 -11.13 -28.41
CA PRO A 184 -3.13 -10.56 -27.39
C PRO A 184 -3.92 -9.77 -26.33
N HIS A 185 -3.44 -9.80 -25.09
CA HIS A 185 -3.91 -8.93 -24.00
C HIS A 185 -2.76 -8.06 -23.52
N ASP A 186 -2.52 -6.95 -24.23
CA ASP A 186 -1.40 -6.02 -24.04
C ASP A 186 -1.89 -4.62 -23.62
N LYS A 187 -3.07 -4.59 -22.99
CA LYS A 187 -3.84 -3.40 -22.66
C LYS A 187 -4.31 -3.43 -21.21
N ILE A 188 -4.85 -2.31 -20.76
CA ILE A 188 -5.70 -2.25 -19.55
C ILE A 188 -7.10 -1.83 -19.94
N SER A 189 -8.10 -2.19 -19.14
CA SER A 189 -9.43 -1.61 -19.24
C SER A 189 -9.54 -0.44 -18.26
N ILE A 190 -10.09 0.68 -18.71
CA ILE A 190 -10.29 1.87 -17.88
C ILE A 190 -11.79 2.10 -17.75
N ILE A 191 -12.29 2.06 -16.52
CA ILE A 191 -13.69 2.34 -16.18
C ILE A 191 -13.77 3.75 -15.66
N GLU A 192 -14.67 4.57 -16.18
CA GLU A 192 -15.03 5.84 -15.54
C GLU A 192 -16.23 5.63 -14.63
N VAL A 193 -16.16 6.21 -13.42
CA VAL A 193 -17.23 6.16 -12.42
C VAL A 193 -17.59 7.60 -12.03
N PRO A 194 -18.68 8.16 -12.61
CA PRO A 194 -19.16 9.49 -12.22
C PRO A 194 -19.65 9.49 -10.76
N LEU A 195 -19.10 10.35 -9.92
CA LEU A 195 -19.39 10.34 -8.47
C LEU A 195 -20.84 10.70 -8.16
N ALA A 196 -21.44 11.59 -8.96
CA ALA A 196 -22.84 11.98 -8.82
C ALA A 196 -23.82 10.89 -9.31
N ASN A 197 -23.37 9.95 -10.14
CA ASN A 197 -24.19 8.83 -10.62
C ASN A 197 -23.34 7.57 -10.85
N PRO A 198 -22.91 6.87 -9.79
CA PRO A 198 -21.99 5.74 -9.91
C PRO A 198 -22.57 4.57 -10.73
N THR A 199 -23.90 4.48 -10.83
CA THR A 199 -24.58 3.42 -11.62
C THR A 199 -24.40 3.56 -13.13
N SER A 200 -23.97 4.73 -13.62
CA SER A 200 -23.60 4.92 -15.03
C SER A 200 -22.17 4.49 -15.36
N ALA A 201 -21.42 3.92 -14.41
CA ALA A 201 -20.07 3.46 -14.65
C ALA A 201 -19.96 2.50 -15.84
N SER A 202 -18.92 2.67 -16.64
CA SER A 202 -18.65 1.88 -17.86
C SER A 202 -17.18 1.93 -18.25
N VAL A 203 -16.72 0.93 -19.01
CA VAL A 203 -15.41 0.98 -19.67
C VAL A 203 -15.41 2.11 -20.70
N VAL A 204 -14.52 3.10 -20.53
CA VAL A 204 -14.38 4.27 -21.42
C VAL A 204 -13.18 4.14 -22.37
N ALA A 205 -12.14 3.42 -21.96
CA ALA A 205 -10.92 3.27 -22.74
C ALA A 205 -10.28 1.89 -22.53
N THR A 206 -9.58 1.41 -23.55
CA THR A 206 -8.76 0.19 -23.48
C THR A 206 -7.39 0.41 -24.15
N PRO A 207 -6.55 1.29 -23.59
CA PRO A 207 -5.27 1.65 -24.19
C PRO A 207 -4.32 0.46 -24.23
N VAL A 208 -3.65 0.28 -25.37
CA VAL A 208 -2.59 -0.72 -25.53
C VAL A 208 -1.30 -0.15 -24.93
N LEU A 209 -0.79 -0.77 -23.88
CA LEU A 209 0.42 -0.32 -23.19
C LEU A 209 1.70 -0.80 -23.89
N PHE A 210 1.63 -1.94 -24.60
CA PHE A 210 2.81 -2.58 -25.22
C PHE A 210 2.64 -2.83 -26.73
N PRO A 211 2.41 -1.78 -27.55
CA PRO A 211 2.12 -1.93 -28.97
C PRO A 211 3.29 -2.57 -29.73
N GLY A 212 2.98 -3.51 -30.64
CA GLY A 212 3.98 -4.14 -31.52
C GLY A 212 4.78 -5.28 -30.88
N THR A 213 4.51 -5.62 -29.62
CA THR A 213 5.06 -6.84 -28.98
C THR A 213 4.31 -8.12 -29.34
N ALA A 214 3.23 -8.02 -30.13
CA ALA A 214 2.49 -9.09 -30.80
C ALA A 214 2.60 -10.46 -30.11
N GLY A 215 1.95 -10.62 -28.94
CA GLY A 215 1.87 -11.91 -28.26
C GLY A 215 3.21 -12.50 -27.84
N ASN A 216 4.21 -11.66 -27.52
CA ASN A 216 5.43 -12.13 -26.90
C ASN A 216 5.08 -12.82 -25.57
N THR A 217 5.57 -14.04 -25.39
CA THR A 217 5.21 -15.00 -24.33
C THR A 217 5.53 -14.54 -22.90
N SER A 218 5.96 -13.29 -22.68
CA SER A 218 6.39 -12.78 -21.38
C SER A 218 5.47 -11.72 -20.75
N THR A 219 4.63 -11.04 -21.53
CA THR A 219 3.82 -9.90 -21.02
C THR A 219 2.41 -9.99 -21.60
N SER A 220 1.44 -10.34 -20.74
CA SER A 220 0.04 -10.58 -21.13
C SER A 220 -0.94 -9.79 -20.25
N GLY A 221 -0.58 -8.56 -19.95
CA GLY A 221 -1.30 -7.67 -19.06
C GLY A 221 -0.41 -7.19 -17.91
N CYS A 222 -0.92 -6.21 -17.16
CA CYS A 222 -0.30 -5.82 -15.90
C CYS A 222 -0.89 -6.63 -14.75
N HIS A 223 -0.05 -7.01 -13.79
CA HIS A 223 -0.51 -7.64 -12.56
C HIS A 223 -1.02 -6.58 -11.59
N ASP A 224 -0.17 -5.64 -11.21
CA ASP A 224 -0.55 -4.43 -10.48
C ASP A 224 -0.06 -3.17 -11.19
N ILE A 225 -0.81 -2.08 -10.95
CA ILE A 225 -0.38 -0.72 -11.29
C ILE A 225 -0.56 0.13 -10.05
N THR A 226 0.52 0.77 -9.61
CA THR A 226 0.45 1.80 -8.58
C THR A 226 0.42 3.16 -9.27
N THR A 227 -0.58 3.96 -8.95
CA THR A 227 -0.76 5.31 -9.48
C THR A 227 -0.31 6.32 -8.43
N TYR A 228 0.24 7.43 -8.89
CA TYR A 228 0.59 8.59 -8.09
C TYR A 228 -0.14 9.80 -8.69
N PRO A 229 -1.44 9.99 -8.38
CA PRO A 229 -2.29 10.94 -9.08
C PRO A 229 -1.81 12.39 -9.04
N GLU A 230 -1.21 12.83 -7.91
CA GLU A 230 -0.67 14.19 -7.77
C GLU A 230 0.50 14.48 -8.71
N LEU A 231 1.32 13.46 -9.02
CA LEU A 231 2.47 13.60 -9.92
C LEU A 231 2.13 13.25 -11.37
N ASP A 232 0.89 12.82 -11.64
CA ASP A 232 0.47 12.27 -12.94
C ASP A 232 1.36 11.12 -13.41
N LEU A 233 1.84 10.29 -12.47
CA LEU A 233 2.67 9.12 -12.76
C LEU A 233 1.96 7.82 -12.36
N ALA A 234 2.32 6.73 -13.02
CA ALA A 234 2.00 5.38 -12.55
C ALA A 234 3.18 4.44 -12.80
N ALA A 235 3.34 3.42 -11.95
CA ALA A 235 4.30 2.35 -12.11
C ALA A 235 3.53 1.03 -12.26
N GLY A 236 3.75 0.33 -13.37
CA GLY A 236 3.09 -0.94 -13.67
C GLY A 236 4.07 -2.10 -13.56
N ALA A 237 3.67 -3.14 -12.84
CA ALA A 237 4.38 -4.41 -12.80
C ALA A 237 3.62 -5.39 -13.71
N CYS A 238 4.13 -5.58 -14.92
CA CYS A 238 3.40 -6.21 -16.01
C CYS A 238 4.02 -7.53 -16.42
N MET A 239 4.03 -8.48 -15.49
CA MET A 239 4.55 -9.85 -15.60
C MET A 239 6.01 -9.96 -15.98
N GLY A 240 6.39 -9.54 -17.19
CA GLY A 240 7.75 -9.55 -17.71
C GLY A 240 8.41 -8.18 -17.73
N ASP A 241 7.66 -7.10 -17.47
CA ASP A 241 8.11 -5.73 -17.61
C ASP A 241 7.75 -4.88 -16.38
N GLY A 242 8.71 -4.08 -15.91
CA GLY A 242 8.43 -2.93 -15.05
C GLY A 242 8.31 -1.69 -15.91
N VAL A 243 7.20 -0.94 -15.78
CA VAL A 243 6.96 0.28 -16.56
C VAL A 243 6.73 1.49 -15.69
N LEU A 244 7.21 2.63 -16.15
CA LEU A 244 6.83 3.96 -15.67
C LEU A 244 5.93 4.60 -16.72
N MET A 245 4.81 5.16 -16.31
CA MET A 245 3.78 5.74 -17.17
C MET A 245 3.46 7.18 -16.78
N ASP A 246 3.19 8.02 -17.77
CA ASP A 246 2.47 9.28 -17.63
C ASP A 246 0.98 8.97 -17.66
N ILE A 247 0.24 9.49 -16.69
CA ILE A 247 -1.21 9.35 -16.56
C ILE A 247 -1.91 10.71 -16.52
N SER A 248 -1.30 11.77 -17.05
CA SER A 248 -1.87 13.12 -17.06
C SER A 248 -3.21 13.20 -17.80
N ASP A 249 -3.35 12.37 -18.84
CA ASP A 249 -4.63 11.95 -19.41
C ASP A 249 -5.02 10.60 -18.80
N ARG A 250 -6.11 10.58 -18.00
CA ARG A 250 -6.54 9.38 -17.28
C ARG A 250 -7.09 8.28 -18.20
N GLU A 251 -7.42 8.60 -19.45
CA GLU A 251 -7.95 7.62 -20.41
C GLU A 251 -6.87 7.09 -21.37
N ASN A 252 -5.73 7.78 -21.44
CA ASN A 252 -4.65 7.47 -22.36
C ASN A 252 -3.27 7.50 -21.66
N PRO A 253 -2.99 6.55 -20.74
CA PRO A 253 -1.69 6.39 -20.13
C PRO A 253 -0.60 6.11 -21.18
N VAL A 254 0.57 6.73 -21.00
CA VAL A 254 1.71 6.61 -21.92
C VAL A 254 2.92 6.05 -21.20
N VAL A 255 3.49 4.94 -21.69
CA VAL A 255 4.73 4.38 -21.15
C VAL A 255 5.90 5.32 -21.43
N LEU A 256 6.55 5.80 -20.36
CA LEU A 256 7.74 6.65 -20.37
C LEU A 256 9.02 5.82 -20.37
N SER A 257 9.06 4.79 -19.53
CA SER A 257 10.23 3.93 -19.35
C SER A 257 9.80 2.49 -19.13
N GLN A 258 10.63 1.56 -19.58
CA GLN A 258 10.40 0.12 -19.47
C GLN A 258 11.70 -0.57 -19.12
N VAL A 259 11.66 -1.45 -18.12
CA VAL A 259 12.80 -2.24 -17.67
C VAL A 259 12.44 -3.72 -17.62
N ARG A 260 13.45 -4.56 -17.89
CA ARG A 260 13.41 -6.00 -17.67
C ARG A 260 14.58 -6.41 -16.81
N ASP A 261 14.38 -7.45 -16.03
CA ASP A 261 15.38 -7.98 -15.13
C ASP A 261 15.41 -9.50 -15.27
N THR A 262 16.57 -10.08 -15.52
CA THR A 262 16.72 -11.53 -15.68
C THR A 262 16.61 -12.30 -14.37
N ASN A 263 16.63 -11.61 -13.24
CA ASN A 263 16.38 -12.20 -11.92
C ASN A 263 14.89 -12.15 -11.54
N PHE A 264 14.09 -11.33 -12.22
CA PHE A 264 12.64 -11.29 -12.04
C PHE A 264 11.97 -12.34 -12.91
N ALA A 265 11.10 -13.13 -12.31
CA ALA A 265 10.27 -14.10 -13.01
C ALA A 265 8.82 -13.63 -13.14
N PHE A 266 8.36 -12.81 -12.19
CA PHE A 266 6.99 -12.30 -12.20
C PHE A 266 6.94 -10.91 -11.57
N TRP A 267 6.89 -9.87 -12.41
CA TRP A 267 6.69 -8.49 -11.98
C TRP A 267 5.28 -8.36 -11.41
N HIS A 268 5.21 -8.22 -10.08
CA HIS A 268 3.97 -8.31 -9.32
C HIS A 268 3.40 -6.94 -8.96
N SER A 269 4.14 -6.16 -8.17
CA SER A 269 3.70 -4.86 -7.65
C SER A 269 4.77 -3.78 -7.74
N ALA A 270 4.36 -2.53 -7.57
CA ALA A 270 5.22 -1.35 -7.56
C ALA A 270 4.87 -0.40 -6.41
N THR A 271 5.85 0.30 -5.84
CA THR A 271 5.62 1.33 -4.81
C THR A 271 6.59 2.48 -5.04
N PHE A 272 6.07 3.70 -5.14
CA PHE A 272 6.92 4.89 -5.22
C PHE A 272 7.44 5.25 -3.84
N ASN A 273 8.61 5.89 -3.74
CA ASN A 273 8.87 6.70 -2.55
C ASN A 273 7.97 7.96 -2.56
N ASN A 274 7.83 8.63 -1.42
CA ASN A 274 6.93 9.78 -1.32
C ASN A 274 7.31 10.94 -2.25
N ALA A 275 8.59 11.09 -2.59
CA ALA A 275 9.02 12.14 -3.52
C ALA A 275 8.73 11.82 -5.00
N GLY A 276 8.30 10.59 -5.33
CA GLY A 276 8.14 10.14 -6.72
C GLY A 276 9.45 10.09 -7.50
N THR A 277 10.56 9.84 -6.80
CA THR A 277 11.92 9.78 -7.38
C THR A 277 12.49 8.36 -7.39
N LYS A 278 11.78 7.39 -6.83
CA LYS A 278 12.18 5.98 -6.75
C LYS A 278 10.96 5.10 -6.92
N VAL A 279 11.18 3.89 -7.42
CA VAL A 279 10.18 2.81 -7.45
C VAL A 279 10.81 1.54 -6.91
N ILE A 280 10.11 0.88 -6.00
CA ILE A 280 10.37 -0.51 -5.64
C ILE A 280 9.41 -1.37 -6.47
N PHE A 281 9.97 -2.27 -7.27
CA PHE A 281 9.22 -3.35 -7.91
C PHE A 281 9.44 -4.66 -7.18
N THR A 282 8.43 -5.52 -7.21
CA THR A 282 8.42 -6.79 -6.48
C THR A 282 8.38 -7.97 -7.45
N ASP A 283 9.30 -8.93 -7.29
CA ASP A 283 9.31 -10.20 -8.01
C ASP A 283 8.57 -11.27 -7.20
N GLU A 284 7.39 -11.67 -7.67
CA GLU A 284 6.62 -12.77 -7.06
C GLU A 284 6.95 -14.11 -7.73
N LEU A 285 8.24 -14.45 -7.77
CA LEU A 285 8.73 -15.73 -8.25
C LEU A 285 7.94 -16.89 -7.62
N GLY A 286 7.40 -17.78 -8.45
CA GLY A 286 6.57 -18.89 -7.99
C GLY A 286 5.10 -18.56 -7.75
N GLY A 287 4.64 -17.35 -8.13
CA GLY A 287 3.22 -16.94 -8.16
C GLY A 287 2.54 -17.08 -6.81
N GLY A 288 3.22 -16.60 -5.76
CA GLY A 288 2.71 -16.58 -4.38
C GLY A 288 2.62 -17.93 -3.66
N SER A 289 2.75 -19.04 -4.37
CA SER A 289 2.62 -20.41 -3.82
C SER A 289 3.96 -21.15 -3.63
N GLY A 290 5.04 -20.57 -4.16
CA GLY A 290 6.39 -21.12 -4.12
C GLY A 290 7.13 -20.86 -2.79
N ALA A 291 8.01 -21.78 -2.41
CA ALA A 291 8.87 -21.66 -1.23
C ALA A 291 10.20 -20.99 -1.60
N ILE A 292 10.19 -19.67 -1.83
CA ILE A 292 11.35 -18.95 -2.41
C ILE A 292 12.33 -18.45 -1.35
N CYS A 293 11.93 -18.41 -0.08
CA CYS A 293 12.79 -18.04 1.04
C CYS A 293 13.55 -19.25 1.61
N THR A 294 14.23 -20.01 0.75
CA THR A 294 15.08 -21.12 1.16
C THR A 294 16.51 -20.91 0.64
N SER A 295 17.49 -21.57 1.25
CA SER A 295 18.90 -21.55 0.82
C SER A 295 19.14 -21.98 -0.64
N SER A 296 18.15 -22.57 -1.30
CA SER A 296 18.23 -22.95 -2.72
C SER A 296 18.08 -21.77 -3.69
N TYR A 297 17.55 -20.64 -3.22
CA TYR A 297 17.34 -19.44 -4.05
C TYR A 297 18.34 -18.34 -3.67
N ARG A 298 18.80 -17.59 -4.68
CA ARG A 298 19.69 -16.46 -4.46
C ARG A 298 18.94 -15.30 -3.78
N THR A 299 19.70 -14.40 -3.16
CA THR A 299 19.16 -13.20 -2.48
C THR A 299 18.51 -12.20 -3.44
N ASN A 300 18.73 -12.34 -4.74
CA ASN A 300 18.13 -11.51 -5.79
C ASN A 300 16.99 -12.18 -6.56
N GLN A 301 16.47 -13.33 -6.08
CA GLN A 301 15.35 -14.04 -6.69
C GLN A 301 14.15 -14.04 -5.75
N GLY A 302 12.94 -13.73 -6.25
CA GLY A 302 11.77 -13.51 -5.40
C GLY A 302 11.98 -12.34 -4.45
N ALA A 303 12.62 -11.29 -4.96
CA ALA A 303 13.13 -10.15 -4.22
C ALA A 303 12.49 -8.86 -4.72
N ASN A 304 12.64 -7.78 -3.97
CA ASN A 304 12.40 -6.44 -4.48
C ASN A 304 13.57 -5.99 -5.34
N GLY A 305 13.27 -5.21 -6.38
CA GLY A 305 14.22 -4.45 -7.19
C GLY A 305 13.96 -2.96 -6.99
N ILE A 306 15.01 -2.21 -6.62
CA ILE A 306 14.91 -0.78 -6.31
C ILE A 306 15.49 0.01 -7.48
N TYR A 307 14.70 0.96 -7.99
CA TYR A 307 15.04 1.79 -9.13
C TYR A 307 14.91 3.27 -8.74
N ASP A 308 15.87 4.08 -9.16
CA ASP A 308 15.70 5.53 -9.15
C ASP A 308 15.01 5.97 -10.44
N ILE A 309 14.19 7.02 -10.35
CA ILE A 309 13.64 7.72 -11.51
C ILE A 309 14.54 8.92 -11.78
N VAL A 310 15.24 8.89 -12.91
CA VAL A 310 16.07 10.00 -13.39
C VAL A 310 15.39 10.70 -14.57
N GLY A 311 15.87 11.88 -14.94
CA GLY A 311 15.26 12.67 -16.01
C GLY A 311 13.99 13.41 -15.58
N SER A 312 13.26 13.95 -16.55
CA SER A 312 12.06 14.76 -16.29
C SER A 312 11.11 14.74 -17.48
N GLY A 313 9.81 15.00 -17.24
CA GLY A 313 8.81 15.00 -18.31
C GLY A 313 8.75 13.63 -18.99
N THR A 314 8.83 13.64 -20.32
CA THR A 314 8.84 12.44 -21.17
C THR A 314 10.15 11.67 -21.16
N ASP A 315 11.24 12.29 -20.69
CA ASP A 315 12.59 11.69 -20.67
C ASP A 315 12.90 10.99 -19.34
N ARG A 316 11.86 10.65 -18.55
CA ARG A 316 12.04 9.94 -17.29
C ARG A 316 12.44 8.50 -17.54
N GLU A 317 13.45 8.03 -16.82
CA GLU A 317 13.98 6.67 -16.95
C GLU A 317 14.12 5.97 -15.60
N LEU A 318 13.84 4.67 -15.58
CA LEU A 318 14.09 3.79 -14.43
C LEU A 318 15.54 3.28 -14.46
N VAL A 319 16.29 3.57 -13.38
CA VAL A 319 17.69 3.14 -13.23
C VAL A 319 17.83 2.22 -12.03
N PHE A 320 18.13 0.95 -12.30
CA PHE A 320 18.33 -0.08 -11.27
C PHE A 320 19.45 0.29 -10.29
N LYS A 321 19.23 0.02 -9.00
CA LYS A 321 20.19 0.28 -7.92
C LYS A 321 20.59 -0.96 -7.15
N SER A 322 19.61 -1.68 -6.58
CA SER A 322 19.88 -2.86 -5.77
C SER A 322 18.67 -3.78 -5.67
N TYR A 323 18.89 -4.95 -5.07
CA TYR A 323 17.82 -5.82 -4.63
C TYR A 323 17.65 -5.76 -3.12
N PHE A 324 16.46 -6.11 -2.64
CA PHE A 324 16.22 -6.44 -1.25
C PHE A 324 15.42 -7.74 -1.13
N LYS A 325 15.89 -8.65 -0.28
CA LYS A 325 15.16 -9.85 0.13
C LYS A 325 15.31 -10.02 1.62
N ILE A 326 14.26 -10.52 2.28
CA ILE A 326 14.33 -10.80 3.71
C ILE A 326 15.49 -11.78 4.01
N PRO A 327 16.20 -11.60 5.12
CA PRO A 327 17.36 -12.43 5.47
C PRO A 327 16.97 -13.79 6.06
N ARG A 328 15.69 -13.98 6.43
CA ARG A 328 15.17 -15.19 7.07
C ARG A 328 14.94 -16.31 6.06
N GLU A 329 15.17 -17.54 6.50
CA GLU A 329 14.82 -18.76 5.75
C GLU A 329 13.55 -19.38 6.31
N ASN A 330 12.72 -19.93 5.43
CA ASN A 330 11.53 -20.71 5.74
C ASN A 330 11.71 -22.17 5.27
N THR A 331 10.78 -23.05 5.63
CA THR A 331 10.73 -24.43 5.13
C THR A 331 10.29 -24.51 3.67
N SER A 332 10.46 -25.68 3.05
CA SER A 332 9.90 -25.97 1.72
C SER A 332 8.36 -26.13 1.70
N LEU A 333 7.71 -26.12 2.86
CA LEU A 333 6.25 -26.19 3.02
C LEU A 333 5.60 -24.81 3.15
N GLU A 334 6.39 -23.76 3.34
CA GLU A 334 5.94 -22.38 3.41
C GLU A 334 6.03 -21.71 2.05
N ASN A 335 4.94 -21.09 1.59
CA ASN A 335 5.04 -20.14 0.50
C ASN A 335 5.62 -18.82 1.04
N CYS A 336 6.68 -18.33 0.39
CA CYS A 336 7.35 -17.10 0.80
C CYS A 336 8.01 -16.47 -0.41
N VAL A 337 7.67 -15.21 -0.65
CA VAL A 337 8.21 -14.34 -1.70
C VAL A 337 7.78 -12.90 -1.41
N ALA A 338 8.50 -11.91 -1.95
CA ALA A 338 8.14 -10.49 -1.83
C ALA A 338 6.71 -10.24 -2.34
N HIS A 339 5.93 -9.43 -1.63
CA HIS A 339 4.54 -9.12 -2.00
C HIS A 339 4.15 -7.68 -1.59
N ASN A 340 2.85 -7.37 -1.50
CA ASN A 340 2.32 -6.02 -1.30
C ASN A 340 2.78 -5.34 0.00
N GLY A 341 3.06 -4.04 -0.10
CA GLY A 341 3.48 -3.21 1.02
C GLY A 341 3.15 -1.73 0.81
N SER A 342 3.30 -0.91 1.85
CA SER A 342 3.05 0.54 1.81
C SER A 342 4.17 1.33 2.45
N LEU A 343 4.28 2.61 2.08
CA LEU A 343 5.14 3.55 2.78
C LEU A 343 4.69 3.74 4.24
N ILE A 344 5.67 3.96 5.11
CA ILE A 344 5.49 4.57 6.43
C ILE A 344 5.95 6.04 6.28
N PRO A 345 5.13 7.05 6.65
CA PRO A 345 5.45 8.47 6.47
C PRO A 345 6.48 8.98 7.49
N ALA A 346 7.64 8.32 7.55
CA ALA A 346 8.75 8.65 8.43
C ALA A 346 9.46 9.94 7.99
N MET A 347 9.72 10.83 8.94
CA MET A 347 10.27 12.16 8.67
C MET A 347 11.68 12.10 8.06
N GLY A 348 11.78 12.45 6.78
CA GLY A 348 13.04 12.54 6.05
C GLY A 348 13.65 11.19 5.69
N ARG A 349 12.83 10.14 5.60
CA ARG A 349 13.24 8.79 5.24
C ARG A 349 12.25 8.16 4.27
N ASP A 350 12.76 7.24 3.46
CA ASP A 350 11.95 6.33 2.65
C ASP A 350 11.92 4.98 3.38
N ILE A 351 10.83 4.72 4.10
CA ILE A 351 10.60 3.46 4.82
C ILE A 351 9.29 2.86 4.33
N MET A 352 9.25 1.56 4.13
CA MET A 352 8.02 0.81 3.86
C MET A 352 7.86 -0.37 4.80
N VAL A 353 6.61 -0.80 4.98
CA VAL A 353 6.28 -2.12 5.52
C VAL A 353 5.76 -3.00 4.38
N GLN A 354 6.09 -4.28 4.39
CA GLN A 354 5.79 -5.19 3.29
C GLN A 354 5.46 -6.61 3.76
N ALA A 355 4.51 -7.25 3.09
CA ALA A 355 4.19 -8.66 3.22
C ALA A 355 5.16 -9.56 2.43
N TRP A 356 5.43 -10.74 2.98
CA TRP A 356 6.28 -11.78 2.39
C TRP A 356 5.61 -13.16 2.43
N TYR A 357 4.28 -13.21 2.35
CA TYR A 357 3.48 -14.42 2.60
C TYR A 357 3.82 -15.06 3.95
N GLN A 358 4.17 -16.36 4.01
CA GLN A 358 4.56 -17.02 5.27
C GLN A 358 5.95 -16.58 5.76
N GLY A 359 6.73 -15.83 4.96
CA GLY A 359 7.90 -15.09 5.44
C GLY A 359 7.56 -13.89 6.33
N GLY A 360 6.26 -13.62 6.51
CA GLY A 360 5.72 -12.65 7.44
C GLY A 360 5.75 -11.22 6.91
N VAL A 361 6.17 -10.31 7.78
CA VAL A 361 6.17 -8.87 7.59
C VAL A 361 7.59 -8.35 7.78
N SER A 362 8.02 -7.46 6.89
CA SER A 362 9.32 -6.78 6.93
C SER A 362 9.12 -5.28 6.90
N VAL A 363 9.87 -4.54 7.71
CA VAL A 363 9.97 -3.08 7.66
C VAL A 363 11.34 -2.71 7.11
N ILE A 364 11.35 -1.99 5.99
CA ILE A 364 12.53 -1.78 5.14
C ILE A 364 12.81 -0.28 5.04
N ASP A 365 14.00 0.17 5.47
CA ASP A 365 14.52 1.50 5.15
C ASP A 365 15.29 1.42 3.83
N PHE A 366 14.79 2.13 2.81
CA PHE A 366 15.38 2.23 1.47
C PHE A 366 15.71 3.69 1.11
N THR A 367 15.96 4.51 2.13
CA THR A 367 16.41 5.91 1.95
C THR A 367 17.66 5.97 1.08
N ASP A 368 18.58 5.03 1.24
CA ASP A 368 19.64 4.76 0.26
C ASP A 368 19.21 3.63 -0.67
N SER A 369 18.87 3.97 -1.92
CA SER A 369 18.43 2.99 -2.92
C SER A 369 19.46 1.91 -3.22
N ALA A 370 20.75 2.12 -2.89
CA ALA A 370 21.80 1.14 -3.12
C ALA A 370 21.99 0.16 -1.94
N ASN A 371 21.50 0.52 -0.75
CA ASN A 371 21.73 -0.22 0.48
C ASN A 371 20.46 -0.29 1.35
N PRO A 372 19.38 -0.94 0.88
CA PRO A 372 18.17 -1.14 1.67
C PRO A 372 18.44 -2.05 2.88
N VAL A 373 17.83 -1.74 4.02
CA VAL A 373 18.04 -2.45 5.29
C VAL A 373 16.71 -2.78 5.95
N GLU A 374 16.57 -4.01 6.44
CA GLU A 374 15.45 -4.39 7.31
C GLU A 374 15.68 -3.84 8.73
N ILE A 375 14.69 -3.14 9.26
CA ILE A 375 14.75 -2.52 10.60
C ILE A 375 13.78 -3.15 11.60
N ALA A 376 12.79 -3.90 11.12
CA ALA A 376 11.89 -4.67 11.96
C ALA A 376 11.30 -5.85 11.16
N PHE A 377 10.92 -6.92 11.85
CA PHE A 377 10.21 -8.04 11.24
C PHE A 377 9.24 -8.70 12.22
N TRP A 378 8.25 -9.38 11.66
CA TRP A 378 7.33 -10.25 12.38
C TRP A 378 7.01 -11.41 11.46
N GLU A 379 7.06 -12.65 11.95
CA GLU A 379 6.68 -13.82 11.19
C GLU A 379 5.94 -14.82 12.06
N ARG A 380 5.25 -15.74 11.39
CA ARG A 380 4.63 -16.90 11.98
C ARG A 380 5.21 -18.11 11.27
N GLY A 381 5.69 -19.10 12.03
CA GLY A 381 6.20 -20.34 11.49
C GLY A 381 5.17 -21.10 10.65
N PRO A 382 5.58 -22.22 10.04
CA PRO A 382 4.79 -22.93 9.04
C PRO A 382 3.39 -23.29 9.56
N LEU A 383 2.40 -23.23 8.66
CA LEU A 383 1.04 -23.69 8.99
C LEU A 383 0.91 -25.21 9.18
N SER A 384 1.89 -25.99 8.69
CA SER A 384 1.91 -27.44 8.84
C SER A 384 3.31 -28.02 8.60
N GLU A 385 3.66 -29.07 9.34
CA GLU A 385 4.87 -29.87 9.12
C GLU A 385 4.72 -30.96 8.05
N THR A 386 3.49 -31.22 7.57
CA THR A 386 3.20 -32.43 6.76
C THR A 386 2.64 -32.12 5.37
N ARG A 387 2.13 -30.92 5.14
CA ARG A 387 1.60 -30.49 3.84
C ARG A 387 1.85 -29.01 3.61
N ARG A 388 1.91 -28.61 2.34
CA ARG A 388 1.89 -27.20 1.97
C ARG A 388 0.47 -26.64 2.15
N ILE A 389 0.37 -25.47 2.75
CA ILE A 389 -0.85 -24.68 2.89
C ILE A 389 -0.50 -23.28 2.41
N LEU A 390 -1.27 -22.73 1.45
CA LEU A 390 -1.11 -21.33 1.07
C LEU A 390 -1.53 -20.45 2.25
N GLY A 391 -0.62 -19.58 2.70
CA GLY A 391 -0.79 -18.84 3.94
C GLY A 391 0.05 -17.58 4.04
N GLY A 392 0.01 -16.97 5.22
CA GLY A 392 0.79 -15.79 5.55
C GLY A 392 0.13 -14.49 5.07
N ALA A 393 0.84 -13.39 5.27
CA ALA A 393 0.35 -12.05 4.93
C ALA A 393 0.16 -11.89 3.41
N TRP A 394 -1.07 -11.62 2.95
CA TRP A 394 -1.32 -11.22 1.56
C TRP A 394 -0.81 -9.80 1.35
N SER A 395 -1.38 -8.82 2.03
CA SER A 395 -0.86 -7.45 2.05
C SER A 395 -0.60 -6.97 3.46
N THR A 396 0.28 -5.99 3.60
CA THR A 396 0.61 -5.39 4.91
C THR A 396 0.90 -3.92 4.77
N TYR A 397 0.09 -3.09 5.44
CA TYR A 397 0.07 -1.65 5.23
C TYR A 397 0.11 -0.87 6.53
N TYR A 398 0.79 0.28 6.50
CA TYR A 398 0.74 1.26 7.56
C TYR A 398 -0.50 2.14 7.41
N HIS A 399 -1.27 2.29 8.48
CA HIS A 399 -2.36 3.24 8.56
C HIS A 399 -2.42 3.88 9.95
N ASN A 400 -2.28 5.21 10.00
CA ASN A 400 -2.50 6.06 11.17
C ASN A 400 -1.85 5.61 12.49
N GLY A 401 -0.65 5.00 12.42
CA GLY A 401 0.16 4.64 13.60
C GLY A 401 0.28 3.14 13.87
N TYR A 402 -0.42 2.32 13.11
CA TYR A 402 -0.39 0.87 13.23
C TYR A 402 -0.15 0.23 11.86
N ILE A 403 0.22 -1.03 11.87
CA ILE A 403 0.39 -1.85 10.68
C ILE A 403 -0.72 -2.89 10.67
N TYR A 404 -1.40 -3.03 9.54
CA TYR A 404 -2.51 -3.96 9.34
C TYR A 404 -2.14 -4.98 8.27
N SER A 405 -2.40 -6.24 8.53
CA SER A 405 -2.09 -7.33 7.61
C SER A 405 -3.30 -8.25 7.42
N ASN A 406 -3.55 -8.69 6.20
CA ASN A 406 -4.63 -9.62 5.88
C ASN A 406 -4.00 -11.00 5.59
N ASP A 407 -3.83 -11.82 6.62
CA ASP A 407 -3.28 -13.17 6.48
C ASP A 407 -4.31 -14.09 5.81
N ILE A 408 -3.85 -14.82 4.79
CA ILE A 408 -4.64 -15.73 3.94
C ILE A 408 -5.44 -16.76 4.75
N GLN A 409 -4.87 -17.25 5.86
CA GLN A 409 -5.47 -18.30 6.69
C GLN A 409 -5.76 -17.86 8.12
N LYS A 410 -4.87 -17.06 8.73
CA LYS A 410 -4.95 -16.65 10.14
C LYS A 410 -5.79 -15.40 10.35
N GLY A 411 -6.25 -14.74 9.28
CA GLY A 411 -7.21 -13.64 9.38
C GLY A 411 -6.56 -12.27 9.44
N PHE A 412 -7.21 -11.34 10.12
CA PHE A 412 -6.80 -9.93 10.15
C PHE A 412 -5.89 -9.65 11.35
N ASP A 413 -4.65 -9.25 11.08
CA ASP A 413 -3.65 -8.95 12.10
C ASP A 413 -3.44 -7.44 12.25
N VAL A 414 -3.30 -6.99 13.49
CA VAL A 414 -2.85 -5.63 13.83
C VAL A 414 -1.51 -5.71 14.54
N LEU A 415 -0.53 -5.02 13.99
CA LEU A 415 0.83 -4.93 14.50
C LEU A 415 1.13 -3.49 14.95
N LYS A 416 1.87 -3.39 16.06
CA LYS A 416 2.39 -2.12 16.58
C LYS A 416 3.90 -2.10 16.39
N LEU A 417 4.38 -1.08 15.67
CA LEU A 417 5.79 -0.77 15.52
C LEU A 417 6.17 0.33 16.51
N ASP A 418 7.10 0.04 17.42
CA ASP A 418 7.73 1.02 18.30
C ASP A 418 9.21 1.17 17.94
N ASP A 419 9.46 1.97 16.91
CA ASP A 419 10.81 2.22 16.41
C ASP A 419 11.07 3.74 16.32
N PRO A 420 12.19 4.26 16.87
CA PRO A 420 12.50 5.69 16.83
C PRO A 420 12.56 6.29 15.41
N LEU A 421 12.86 5.49 14.38
CA LEU A 421 12.91 5.95 12.99
C LEU A 421 11.51 6.20 12.42
N THR A 422 10.50 5.46 12.89
CA THR A 422 9.14 5.45 12.34
C THR A 422 8.08 6.04 13.27
N ASN A 423 8.35 6.16 14.57
CA ASN A 423 7.39 6.68 15.56
C ASN A 423 6.82 8.05 15.16
N ASN A 424 7.64 8.90 14.52
CA ASN A 424 7.24 10.21 14.02
C ASN A 424 6.20 10.17 12.88
N ALA A 425 6.01 9.02 12.23
CA ALA A 425 5.00 8.83 11.18
C ALA A 425 3.59 9.08 11.69
N ARG A 426 3.35 8.90 13.00
CA ARG A 426 2.07 9.24 13.65
C ARG A 426 1.68 10.71 13.49
N ALA A 427 2.63 11.61 13.19
CA ALA A 427 2.31 13.01 12.92
C ALA A 427 1.60 13.24 11.58
N VAL A 428 1.54 12.22 10.72
CA VAL A 428 0.79 12.18 9.46
C VAL A 428 -0.36 11.20 9.61
N ALA A 429 -1.53 11.57 9.11
CA ALA A 429 -2.71 10.71 9.09
C ALA A 429 -3.41 10.78 7.74
N PHE A 430 -3.97 9.65 7.33
CA PHE A 430 -4.76 9.50 6.10
C PHE A 430 -6.23 9.35 6.48
N ALA A 431 -7.08 10.17 5.85
CA ALA A 431 -8.53 10.03 5.98
C ALA A 431 -9.05 8.88 5.11
N GLU A 432 -8.36 8.57 4.02
CA GLU A 432 -8.64 7.46 3.11
C GLU A 432 -7.32 7.01 2.52
N LEU A 433 -7.12 5.70 2.35
CA LEU A 433 -5.89 5.14 1.81
C LEU A 433 -6.21 3.87 1.02
N ASN A 434 -5.94 3.93 -0.30
CA ASN A 434 -5.69 2.76 -1.13
C ASN A 434 -4.21 2.81 -1.48
N VAL A 435 -3.44 1.78 -1.15
CA VAL A 435 -1.98 1.86 -1.25
C VAL A 435 -1.51 1.95 -2.70
N GLN A 436 -2.23 1.31 -3.62
CA GLN A 436 -1.98 1.36 -5.06
C GLN A 436 -2.41 2.71 -5.66
N THR A 437 -3.36 3.43 -5.07
CA THR A 437 -3.62 4.84 -5.39
C THR A 437 -2.81 5.70 -4.42
N GLN A 438 -1.49 5.65 -4.58
CA GLN A 438 -0.55 6.13 -3.59
C GLN A 438 -0.75 7.64 -3.34
N PRO A 439 -1.17 8.05 -2.13
CA PRO A 439 -1.25 9.46 -1.79
C PRO A 439 0.15 10.01 -1.55
N SER A 440 0.34 11.30 -1.83
CA SER A 440 1.47 12.01 -1.23
C SER A 440 1.17 12.29 0.23
N TYR A 441 2.22 12.52 0.99
CA TYR A 441 2.12 13.15 2.30
C TYR A 441 3.16 14.27 2.46
N PRO A 442 2.91 15.25 3.34
CA PRO A 442 3.81 16.38 3.51
C PRO A 442 5.25 15.95 3.82
N ALA A 443 6.17 16.23 2.89
CA ALA A 443 7.57 15.84 3.00
C ALA A 443 8.40 16.89 3.75
N CYS A 444 9.17 16.43 4.74
CA CYS A 444 10.06 17.30 5.52
C CYS A 444 11.24 17.79 4.67
N THR A 445 11.32 19.11 4.40
CA THR A 445 12.51 19.71 3.79
C THR A 445 13.63 19.91 4.80
N THR A 446 13.29 19.98 6.08
CA THR A 446 14.24 20.09 7.19
C THR A 446 13.74 19.29 8.36
N VAL A 447 14.58 18.45 8.96
CA VAL A 447 14.26 17.71 10.18
C VAL A 447 15.16 18.21 11.31
N LEU A 448 14.55 18.75 12.35
CA LEU A 448 15.22 19.22 13.55
C LEU A 448 15.09 18.18 14.66
N ARG A 449 16.19 18.02 15.42
CA ARG A 449 16.29 17.18 16.61
C ARG A 449 17.04 17.91 17.71
N GLY A 450 16.86 17.48 18.97
CA GLY A 450 17.60 18.01 20.11
C GLY A 450 17.13 19.40 20.56
N ARG A 451 18.00 20.16 21.22
CA ARG A 451 17.67 21.46 21.81
C ARG A 451 18.03 22.62 20.88
N HIS A 452 17.07 23.52 20.70
CA HIS A 452 17.20 24.76 19.92
C HIS A 452 16.81 25.95 20.79
N ASN A 453 17.60 27.03 20.76
CA ASN A 453 17.38 28.23 21.57
C ASN A 453 17.25 29.47 20.68
N GLY A 454 16.36 30.38 21.05
CA GLY A 454 16.02 31.57 20.29
C GLY A 454 14.78 31.37 19.43
N SER A 455 14.13 32.47 19.06
CA SER A 455 12.96 32.43 18.19
C SER A 455 13.32 31.94 16.79
N MET A 456 12.43 31.17 16.18
CA MET A 456 12.60 30.57 14.86
C MET A 456 11.56 31.13 13.88
N THR A 457 11.96 31.35 12.63
CA THR A 457 11.04 31.67 11.53
C THR A 457 11.25 30.68 10.39
N ILE A 458 10.22 29.88 10.11
CA ILE A 458 10.18 28.94 9.00
C ILE A 458 9.66 29.72 7.79
N LYS A 459 10.56 29.98 6.84
CA LYS A 459 10.29 30.87 5.70
C LYS A 459 9.62 30.16 4.53
N THR A 460 10.05 28.93 4.24
CA THR A 460 9.67 28.10 3.09
C THR A 460 9.84 26.63 3.46
N GLY A 461 9.21 25.74 2.69
CA GLY A 461 9.29 24.30 2.92
C GLY A 461 8.62 23.87 4.22
N ILE A 462 8.85 22.63 4.62
CA ILE A 462 8.25 22.03 5.82
C ILE A 462 9.37 21.69 6.80
N THR A 463 9.33 22.33 7.97
CA THR A 463 10.22 21.97 9.08
C THR A 463 9.53 20.95 9.97
N CYS A 464 10.13 19.78 10.08
CA CYS A 464 9.70 18.71 10.96
C CYS A 464 10.54 18.71 12.23
N MET A 465 9.90 18.61 13.38
CA MET A 465 10.52 18.56 14.70
C MET A 465 10.26 17.19 15.32
N ASP A 466 11.32 16.44 15.56
CA ASP A 466 11.27 15.07 16.07
C ASP A 466 12.06 15.02 17.40
N GLY A 467 11.36 14.91 18.53
CA GLY A 467 12.00 14.90 19.84
C GLY A 467 12.68 16.23 20.23
N VAL A 468 12.16 17.37 19.73
CA VAL A 468 12.81 18.68 19.88
C VAL A 468 12.46 19.36 21.21
N THR A 469 13.43 20.04 21.81
CA THR A 469 13.17 21.12 22.79
C THR A 469 13.46 22.47 22.16
N GLN A 470 12.43 23.25 21.85
CA GLN A 470 12.57 24.57 21.21
C GLN A 470 12.27 25.68 22.23
N ASN A 471 13.26 26.51 22.54
CA ASN A 471 13.13 27.63 23.49
C ASN A 471 13.06 28.96 22.75
N GLY A 472 11.85 29.47 22.54
CA GLY A 472 11.61 30.70 21.78
C GLY A 472 10.37 30.54 20.89
N ALA A 473 9.83 31.68 20.43
CA ALA A 473 8.64 31.69 19.59
C ALA A 473 8.93 31.10 18.20
N ILE A 474 7.97 30.40 17.62
CA ILE A 474 8.02 29.86 16.27
C ILE A 474 7.05 30.65 15.39
N LYS A 475 7.56 31.20 14.29
CA LYS A 475 6.74 31.81 13.24
C LYS A 475 6.80 30.94 11.98
N VAL A 476 5.66 30.57 11.43
CA VAL A 476 5.54 29.89 10.14
C VAL A 476 4.98 30.88 9.14
N ASN A 477 5.75 31.16 8.07
CA ASN A 477 5.30 32.06 7.01
C ASN A 477 4.24 31.38 6.12
N PRO A 478 3.42 32.17 5.41
CA PRO A 478 2.48 31.62 4.42
C PRO A 478 3.14 30.66 3.43
N GLY A 479 2.51 29.51 3.18
CA GLY A 479 3.00 28.44 2.30
C GLY A 479 4.10 27.55 2.90
N ALA A 480 4.69 27.92 4.04
CA ALA A 480 5.59 27.06 4.79
C ALA A 480 4.80 26.14 5.74
N GLY A 481 5.43 25.05 6.19
CA GLY A 481 4.81 24.06 7.06
C GLY A 481 5.62 23.73 8.31
N LEU A 482 4.93 23.23 9.31
CA LEU A 482 5.50 22.79 10.59
C LEU A 482 4.84 21.47 11.01
N ILE A 483 5.64 20.42 11.17
CA ILE A 483 5.17 19.13 11.72
C ILE A 483 5.98 18.85 12.98
N VAL A 484 5.30 18.56 14.08
CA VAL A 484 5.91 18.44 15.40
C VAL A 484 5.48 17.12 16.01
N PHE A 485 6.46 16.32 16.40
CA PHE A 485 6.28 15.03 17.04
C PHE A 485 7.11 14.92 18.31
N ASN A 486 6.50 14.42 19.39
CA ASN A 486 7.16 14.14 20.67
C ASN A 486 8.08 15.27 21.18
N SER A 487 7.65 16.52 21.03
CA SER A 487 8.49 17.70 21.26
C SER A 487 7.97 18.61 22.37
N SER A 488 8.87 19.41 22.94
CA SER A 488 8.59 20.43 23.96
C SER A 488 8.90 21.82 23.40
N LEU A 489 7.86 22.60 23.13
CA LEU A 489 7.95 23.92 22.53
C LEU A 489 7.70 24.99 23.59
N ASN A 490 8.76 25.67 24.03
CA ASN A 490 8.75 26.72 25.06
C ASN A 490 8.69 28.11 24.42
N GLY A 491 7.54 28.42 23.83
CA GLY A 491 7.26 29.68 23.15
C GLY A 491 5.91 29.62 22.43
N SER A 492 5.42 30.77 21.95
CA SER A 492 4.23 30.81 21.12
C SER A 492 4.50 30.30 19.71
N ILE A 493 3.50 29.69 19.09
CA ILE A 493 3.50 29.29 17.69
C ILE A 493 2.53 30.21 16.95
N HIS A 494 3.01 30.86 15.90
CA HIS A 494 2.19 31.67 15.02
C HIS A 494 2.35 31.23 13.56
N ALA A 495 1.27 30.76 12.97
CA ALA A 495 1.21 30.26 11.61
C ALA A 495 -0.07 30.80 10.93
N VAL A 496 0.08 31.58 9.87
CA VAL A 496 -1.08 32.09 9.11
C VAL A 496 -0.87 31.69 7.66
N ASN A 497 -1.87 31.03 7.06
CA ASN A 497 -1.80 30.47 5.72
C ASN A 497 -0.61 29.51 5.52
N ALA A 498 -0.24 28.78 6.57
CA ALA A 498 0.74 27.71 6.47
C ALA A 498 0.20 26.57 5.59
N SER A 499 1.08 25.87 4.89
CA SER A 499 0.69 24.73 4.06
C SER A 499 0.26 23.53 4.89
N VAL A 500 0.91 23.32 6.04
CA VAL A 500 0.53 22.31 7.03
C VAL A 500 1.01 22.74 8.41
N VAL A 501 0.18 22.51 9.43
CA VAL A 501 0.61 22.54 10.83
C VAL A 501 0.06 21.30 11.52
N SER A 502 0.95 20.40 11.95
CA SER A 502 0.59 19.18 12.71
C SER A 502 1.40 19.12 13.99
N ILE A 503 0.74 18.98 15.13
CA ILE A 503 1.36 18.89 16.46
C ILE A 503 0.83 17.64 17.15
N VAL A 504 1.69 16.62 17.27
CA VAL A 504 1.33 15.30 17.77
C VAL A 504 2.25 14.90 18.92
N GLU A 505 1.68 14.29 19.97
CA GLU A 505 2.41 13.80 21.15
C GLU A 505 3.33 14.84 21.80
N SER A 506 2.97 16.13 21.71
CA SER A 506 3.87 17.24 22.03
C SER A 506 3.32 18.15 23.12
N LYS A 507 4.19 18.98 23.68
CA LYS A 507 3.84 19.98 24.69
C LYS A 507 4.20 21.37 24.21
N VAL A 508 3.25 22.30 24.24
CA VAL A 508 3.49 23.72 23.94
C VAL A 508 3.27 24.56 25.19
N ASN A 509 4.34 25.16 25.69
CA ASN A 509 4.34 26.12 26.80
C ASN A 509 4.21 27.56 26.26
N GLY A 510 3.11 27.82 25.56
CA GLY A 510 2.79 29.09 24.91
C GLY A 510 1.47 29.01 24.15
N SER A 511 1.04 30.13 23.55
CA SER A 511 -0.15 30.16 22.70
C SER A 511 0.13 29.58 21.30
N VAL A 512 -0.87 28.93 20.70
CA VAL A 512 -0.86 28.46 19.31
C VAL A 512 -1.92 29.26 18.54
N ASP A 513 -1.47 30.06 17.58
CA ASP A 513 -2.32 30.77 16.61
C ASP A 513 -1.97 30.25 15.21
N ALA A 514 -2.68 29.20 14.79
CA ALA A 514 -2.39 28.40 13.61
C ALA A 514 -3.69 27.88 12.95
N ILE A 515 -4.26 28.67 12.03
CA ILE A 515 -5.51 28.30 11.35
C ILE A 515 -5.30 27.02 10.51
N GLY A 516 -6.19 26.05 10.66
CA GLY A 516 -6.13 24.74 10.01
C GLY A 516 -5.17 23.75 10.66
N ALA A 517 -4.60 24.05 11.84
CA ALA A 517 -3.66 23.15 12.50
C ALA A 517 -4.36 21.92 13.10
N THR A 518 -3.74 20.76 12.91
CA THR A 518 -4.10 19.51 13.59
C THR A 518 -3.29 19.39 14.87
N ILE A 519 -3.98 19.23 16.01
CA ILE A 519 -3.36 19.00 17.31
C ILE A 519 -3.93 17.71 17.90
N ARG A 520 -3.08 16.68 18.08
CA ARG A 520 -3.48 15.36 18.61
C ARG A 520 -2.56 14.94 19.73
N ASP A 521 -3.11 14.32 20.78
CA ASP A 521 -2.35 13.78 21.92
C ASP A 521 -1.34 14.78 22.52
N SER A 522 -1.66 16.07 22.47
CA SER A 522 -0.73 17.16 22.77
C SER A 522 -1.30 18.11 23.81
N LYS A 523 -0.42 18.65 24.67
CA LYS A 523 -0.80 19.58 25.74
C LYS A 523 -0.39 21.01 25.41
N ILE A 524 -1.34 21.93 25.35
CA ILE A 524 -1.09 23.37 25.13
C ILE A 524 -1.39 24.15 26.43
N ASN A 525 -0.40 24.88 26.94
CA ASN A 525 -0.51 25.68 28.18
C ASN A 525 -0.80 27.17 27.92
N GLY A 526 -1.37 27.50 26.75
CA GLY A 526 -1.74 28.85 26.33
C GLY A 526 -3.02 28.87 25.50
N SER A 527 -3.35 30.00 24.88
CA SER A 527 -4.54 30.10 24.01
C SER A 527 -4.34 29.31 22.71
N VAL A 528 -5.38 28.63 22.25
CA VAL A 528 -5.40 27.89 20.98
C VAL A 528 -6.37 28.55 20.02
N ARG A 529 -5.91 28.91 18.83
CA ARG A 529 -6.73 29.37 17.70
C ARG A 529 -6.35 28.56 16.47
N THR A 530 -7.23 27.64 16.08
CA THR A 530 -7.06 26.78 14.89
C THR A 530 -8.15 26.97 13.85
N ASN A 531 -9.21 27.72 14.17
CA ASN A 531 -10.37 27.97 13.32
C ASN A 531 -10.64 29.46 13.17
#